data_AF-A0A2P7B294-F1
#
_entry.id   AF-A0A2P7B294-F1
#
_cell.length_a   1.000
_cell.length_b   1.000
_cell.length_c   1.000
_cell.angle_alpha   90.00
_cell.angle_beta   90.00
_cell.angle_gamma   90.00
#
_symmetry.space_group_name_H-M   'P 1'
#
loop_
_entity.id
_entity.type
_entity.pdbx_description
1 polymer ?
#
loop_
_entity_poly.entity_id
_entity_poly.type
_entity_poly.pdbx_seq_one_letter_code
_entity_poly.pdbx_strand_id
1 'polypeptide(L)'
;MKSFRTIRGLGGTLARCMLVAVYAARASAQEDPRIWIAGPYSFSDELGGFIIRSISGTGTLQDPVILTEEFPSVVPTTLVIRTEKVTQLNPSEDAGILFYLRVRATNSSGHPWVEFEFELQEQMHVPSDYGDGLSFYQPGDKRGIIRSTGYGTYNDNFEPYDRMVFRDGKIDPGFGASFDFPIADFTPKRVFYLVQEPRIPSS
;
A
#
# COMPACT_ATOMS: atom_id res chain seq x y z
N MET A 1 62.92 14.76 75.11
CA MET A 1 62.67 13.38 75.58
C MET A 1 61.40 12.85 74.91
N LYS A 2 61.52 11.65 74.32
CA LYS A 2 60.49 10.70 73.84
C LYS A 2 59.69 11.04 72.55
N SER A 3 60.15 10.36 71.50
CA SER A 3 59.49 9.89 70.27
C SER A 3 58.18 9.12 70.51
N PHE A 4 57.21 9.16 69.58
CA PHE A 4 56.78 7.98 68.78
C PHE A 4 55.76 8.34 67.68
N ARG A 5 55.89 7.63 66.54
CA ARG A 5 55.04 7.63 65.32
C ARG A 5 53.61 7.11 65.58
N THR A 6 52.65 7.39 64.68
CA THR A 6 51.91 6.37 63.86
C THR A 6 50.83 6.98 62.92
N ILE A 7 51.04 6.80 61.61
CA ILE A 7 50.19 6.36 60.45
C ILE A 7 48.65 6.55 60.41
N ARG A 8 48.19 6.96 59.20
CA ARG A 8 46.94 6.68 58.40
C ARG A 8 46.21 8.00 58.06
N GLY A 9 45.97 8.43 56.82
CA GLY A 9 45.70 7.73 55.56
C GLY A 9 44.19 7.65 55.33
N LEU A 10 43.60 8.56 54.54
CA LEU A 10 42.50 8.35 53.57
C LEU A 10 41.80 9.67 53.14
N GLY A 11 41.46 9.75 51.84
CA GLY A 11 40.24 10.39 51.32
C GLY A 11 40.38 11.87 50.91
N GLY A 12 40.00 12.32 49.71
CA GLY A 12 39.36 11.64 48.59
C GLY A 12 39.41 12.54 47.36
N THR A 13 39.68 11.94 46.21
CA THR A 13 39.67 12.60 44.90
C THR A 13 38.22 12.74 44.43
N LEU A 14 37.74 13.96 44.24
CA LEU A 14 36.46 14.25 43.61
C LEU A 14 36.51 13.84 42.13
N ALA A 15 36.01 12.64 41.82
CA ALA A 15 35.78 12.20 40.45
C ALA A 15 34.47 12.81 39.92
N ARG A 16 34.60 13.76 39.00
CA ARG A 16 33.53 14.32 38.19
C ARG A 16 33.07 13.26 37.18
N CYS A 17 31.93 12.61 37.42
CA CYS A 17 31.26 11.81 36.39
C CYS A 17 30.44 12.74 35.49
N MET A 18 30.98 13.08 34.32
CA MET A 18 30.24 13.72 33.24
C MET A 18 29.60 12.60 32.40
N LEU A 19 28.29 12.43 32.56
CA LEU A 19 27.50 11.42 31.84
C LEU A 19 27.22 11.96 30.43
N VAL A 20 27.99 11.51 29.44
CA VAL A 20 27.71 11.78 28.03
C VAL A 20 26.71 10.73 27.56
N ALA A 21 25.44 11.11 27.51
CA ALA A 21 24.39 10.32 26.87
C ALA A 21 24.59 10.39 25.34
N VAL A 22 25.17 9.35 24.76
CA VAL A 22 25.21 9.17 23.31
C VAL A 22 23.81 8.79 22.86
N TYR A 23 23.04 9.77 22.40
CA TYR A 23 21.82 9.52 21.63
C TYR A 23 22.24 8.95 20.28
N ALA A 24 22.18 7.63 20.13
CA ALA A 24 22.23 6.99 18.83
C ALA A 24 20.92 7.30 18.11
N ALA A 25 20.92 8.34 17.27
CA ALA A 25 19.87 8.54 16.29
C ALA A 25 19.89 7.31 15.36
N ARG A 26 18.85 6.47 15.44
CA ARG A 26 18.60 5.47 14.41
C ARG A 26 18.11 6.21 13.17
N ALA A 27 19.05 6.58 12.29
CA ALA A 27 18.70 6.87 10.92
C ALA A 27 18.21 5.55 10.29
N SER A 28 16.90 5.39 10.14
CA SER A 28 16.40 4.47 9.13
C SER A 28 16.82 5.06 7.79
N ALA A 29 17.75 4.40 7.10
CA ALA A 29 17.95 4.68 5.69
C ALA A 29 16.61 4.39 5.01
N GLN A 30 15.91 5.44 4.61
CA GLN A 30 14.75 5.30 3.75
C GLN A 30 15.31 4.82 2.41
N GLU A 31 15.15 3.53 2.13
CA GLU A 31 15.44 3.00 0.80
C GLU A 31 14.66 3.85 -0.22
N ASP A 32 15.29 4.21 -1.34
CA ASP A 32 14.57 4.90 -2.42
C ASP A 32 13.30 4.10 -2.75
N PRO A 33 12.14 4.76 -2.90
CA PRO A 33 10.90 4.07 -3.18
C PRO A 33 11.06 3.12 -4.36
N ARG A 34 10.81 1.84 -4.16
CA ARG A 34 11.03 0.84 -5.19
C ARG A 34 9.92 0.95 -6.22
N ILE A 35 10.29 1.35 -7.44
CA ILE A 35 9.38 1.30 -8.58
C ILE A 35 9.34 -0.14 -9.11
N TRP A 36 8.14 -0.72 -9.14
CA TRP A 36 7.87 -2.06 -9.65
C TRP A 36 7.23 -1.95 -11.03
N ILE A 37 7.63 -2.80 -11.99
CA ILE A 37 7.12 -2.74 -13.36
C ILE A 37 6.41 -4.06 -13.70
N ALA A 38 5.20 -3.97 -14.25
CA ALA A 38 4.45 -5.10 -14.80
C ALA A 38 3.57 -4.63 -15.96
N GLY A 39 3.63 -5.35 -17.08
CA GLY A 39 3.03 -4.89 -18.33
C GLY A 39 3.52 -3.48 -18.72
N PRO A 40 2.64 -2.61 -19.24
CA PRO A 40 2.97 -1.22 -19.57
C PRO A 40 2.87 -0.25 -18.37
N TYR A 41 2.80 -0.76 -17.13
CA TYR A 41 2.59 0.06 -15.94
C TYR A 41 3.76 -0.02 -14.96
N SER A 42 3.88 1.01 -14.13
CA SER A 42 4.65 0.94 -12.90
C SER A 42 3.80 1.17 -11.66
N PHE A 43 4.25 0.57 -10.56
CA PHE A 43 3.56 0.49 -9.28
C PHE A 43 4.53 0.86 -8.17
N SER A 44 4.06 1.59 -7.17
CA SER A 44 4.93 2.08 -6.09
C SER A 44 4.16 2.21 -4.78
N ASP A 45 4.79 1.75 -3.70
CA ASP A 45 4.39 1.95 -2.30
C ASP A 45 5.06 3.19 -1.68
N GLU A 46 5.49 4.16 -2.51
CA GLU A 46 6.20 5.38 -2.08
C GLU A 46 5.48 6.23 -1.03
N LEU A 47 4.15 6.09 -0.92
CA LEU A 47 3.34 6.80 0.07
C LEU A 47 3.29 6.08 1.43
N GLY A 48 3.81 4.86 1.51
CA GLY A 48 3.90 4.06 2.73
C GLY A 48 2.56 3.50 3.22
N GLY A 49 2.60 2.76 4.34
CA GLY A 49 1.42 2.12 4.96
C GLY A 49 1.22 0.66 4.58
N PHE A 50 1.83 0.22 3.47
CA PHE A 50 1.95 -1.17 3.02
C PHE A 50 3.32 -1.39 2.37
N ILE A 51 3.63 -2.64 2.04
CA ILE A 51 4.87 -3.01 1.37
C ILE A 51 4.54 -3.88 0.16
N ILE A 52 5.02 -3.50 -1.01
CA ILE A 52 4.99 -4.37 -2.19
C ILE A 52 6.10 -5.42 -2.04
N ARG A 53 5.71 -6.69 -2.05
CA ARG A 53 6.62 -7.84 -1.93
C ARG A 53 7.07 -8.38 -3.29
N SER A 54 6.17 -8.38 -4.27
CA SER A 54 6.48 -8.80 -5.64
C SER A 54 5.41 -8.34 -6.62
N ILE A 55 5.79 -8.22 -7.89
CA ILE A 55 4.88 -8.00 -9.00
C ILE A 55 5.18 -8.94 -10.17
N SER A 56 4.17 -9.29 -10.95
CA SER A 56 4.30 -10.08 -12.19
C SER A 56 3.10 -9.87 -13.12
N GLY A 57 3.12 -10.49 -14.30
CA GLY A 57 2.02 -10.47 -15.27
C GLY A 57 2.07 -9.30 -16.26
N THR A 58 1.23 -9.38 -17.29
CA THR A 58 1.18 -8.40 -18.39
C THR A 58 -0.02 -7.46 -18.32
N GLY A 59 -1.04 -7.78 -17.50
CA GLY A 59 -2.25 -6.97 -17.32
C GLY A 59 -3.41 -7.36 -18.23
N THR A 60 -3.33 -8.49 -18.93
CA THR A 60 -4.45 -9.01 -19.74
C THR A 60 -5.44 -9.81 -18.88
N LEU A 61 -6.63 -10.13 -19.39
CA LEU A 61 -7.59 -10.95 -18.65
C LEU A 61 -7.05 -12.34 -18.31
N GLN A 62 -6.26 -12.94 -19.21
CA GLN A 62 -5.67 -14.26 -19.04
C GLN A 62 -4.37 -14.23 -18.22
N ASP A 63 -3.69 -13.09 -18.19
CA ASP A 63 -2.44 -12.85 -17.46
C ASP A 63 -2.50 -11.48 -16.76
N PRO A 64 -3.30 -11.35 -15.68
CA PRO A 64 -3.47 -10.10 -14.98
C PRO A 64 -2.15 -9.66 -14.33
N VAL A 65 -2.01 -8.36 -14.04
CA VAL A 65 -0.93 -7.92 -13.14
C VAL A 65 -1.20 -8.54 -11.77
N ILE A 66 -0.26 -9.31 -11.24
CA ILE A 66 -0.36 -9.89 -9.90
C ILE A 66 0.54 -9.08 -8.98
N LEU A 67 -0.08 -8.30 -8.09
CA LEU A 67 0.58 -7.48 -7.09
C LEU A 67 0.46 -8.14 -5.72
N THR A 68 1.59 -8.47 -5.10
CA THR A 68 1.61 -9.08 -3.75
C THR A 68 2.07 -8.06 -2.74
N GLU A 69 1.25 -7.85 -1.71
CA GLU A 69 1.36 -6.76 -0.76
C GLU A 69 1.25 -7.27 0.68
N GLU A 70 1.89 -6.54 1.59
CA GLU A 70 1.81 -6.79 3.02
C GLU A 70 1.37 -5.53 3.76
N PHE A 71 0.37 -5.67 4.62
CA PHE A 71 -0.25 -4.56 5.34
C PHE A 71 0.08 -4.68 6.84
N PRO A 72 1.02 -3.89 7.36
CA PRO A 72 1.42 -3.89 8.77
C PRO A 72 0.44 -3.12 9.68
N SER A 73 -0.59 -2.47 9.12
CA SER A 73 -1.60 -1.72 9.88
C SER A 73 -2.95 -1.78 9.17
N VAL A 74 -3.99 -1.23 9.81
CA VAL A 74 -5.33 -1.07 9.21
C VAL A 74 -5.62 0.36 8.75
N VAL A 75 -4.59 1.22 8.72
CA VAL A 75 -4.73 2.60 8.22
C VAL A 75 -4.91 2.53 6.70
N PRO A 76 -5.86 3.29 6.11
CA PRO A 76 -5.97 3.40 4.66
C PRO A 76 -4.64 3.79 4.03
N THR A 77 -4.28 3.13 2.95
CA THR A 77 -3.03 3.35 2.24
C THR A 77 -3.28 3.52 0.74
N THR A 78 -2.28 3.99 0.01
CA THR A 78 -2.43 4.39 -1.38
C THR A 78 -1.29 3.83 -2.21
N LEU A 79 -1.66 2.98 -3.17
CA LEU A 79 -0.79 2.50 -4.23
C LEU A 79 -0.72 3.57 -5.33
N VAL A 80 0.48 3.93 -5.75
CA VAL A 80 0.70 4.81 -6.89
C VAL A 80 0.87 3.98 -8.16
N ILE A 81 0.04 4.24 -9.16
CA ILE A 81 0.08 3.56 -10.45
C ILE A 81 0.44 4.57 -11.53
N ARG A 82 1.37 4.21 -12.41
CA ARG A 82 1.79 5.06 -13.52
C ARG A 82 1.68 4.33 -14.85
N THR A 83 1.16 5.03 -15.83
CA THR A 83 1.12 4.58 -17.23
C THR A 83 2.33 5.18 -17.95
N GLU A 84 3.39 4.37 -18.08
CA GLU A 84 4.51 4.72 -18.95
C GLU A 84 4.06 4.43 -20.39
N LYS A 85 3.38 5.39 -21.03
CA LYS A 85 3.07 5.26 -22.46
C LYS A 85 4.40 5.04 -23.19
N VAL A 86 4.65 3.81 -23.64
CA VAL A 86 5.47 3.57 -24.84
C VAL A 86 4.88 4.49 -25.89
N THR A 87 5.70 5.35 -26.47
CA THR A 87 5.30 6.36 -27.45
C THR A 87 4.48 5.69 -28.55
N GLN A 88 3.16 5.71 -28.45
CA GLN A 88 2.28 5.23 -29.50
C GLN A 88 2.16 6.36 -30.50
N LEU A 89 2.53 6.06 -31.74
CA LEU A 89 2.78 7.03 -32.80
C LEU A 89 1.48 7.70 -33.32
N ASN A 90 0.31 7.29 -32.85
CA ASN A 90 -1.00 7.74 -33.34
C ASN A 90 -1.94 8.21 -32.21
N PRO A 91 -2.29 9.51 -32.15
CA PRO A 91 -3.29 10.06 -31.22
C PRO A 91 -4.73 9.51 -31.40
N SER A 92 -5.02 8.81 -32.50
CA SER A 92 -6.30 8.12 -32.71
C SER A 92 -6.38 6.76 -32.02
N GLU A 93 -5.26 6.24 -31.52
CA GLU A 93 -5.15 5.01 -30.74
C GLU A 93 -5.10 5.28 -29.22
N ASP A 94 -5.23 6.55 -28.81
CA ASP A 94 -5.31 7.02 -27.41
C ASP A 94 -6.64 6.63 -26.73
N ALA A 95 -7.26 5.54 -27.16
CA ALA A 95 -8.36 4.90 -26.47
C ALA A 95 -7.81 4.41 -25.14
N GLY A 96 -8.39 4.89 -24.04
CA GLY A 96 -7.93 4.61 -22.68
C GLY A 96 -7.67 3.13 -22.40
N ILE A 97 -6.95 2.93 -21.31
CA ILE A 97 -6.26 1.70 -21.02
C ILE A 97 -7.15 0.82 -20.15
N LEU A 98 -7.31 -0.45 -20.54
CA LEU A 98 -7.97 -1.47 -19.71
C LEU A 98 -6.94 -2.52 -19.32
N PHE A 99 -6.77 -2.76 -18.02
CA PHE A 99 -5.99 -3.89 -17.53
C PHE A 99 -6.66 -4.57 -16.36
N TYR A 100 -6.22 -5.80 -16.09
CA TYR A 100 -6.72 -6.63 -15.02
C TYR A 100 -5.68 -6.72 -13.92
N LEU A 101 -6.08 -6.38 -12.70
CA LEU A 101 -5.24 -6.41 -11.52
C LEU A 101 -5.72 -7.52 -10.58
N ARG A 102 -4.76 -8.31 -10.07
CA ARG A 102 -4.93 -9.20 -8.93
C ARG A 102 -4.07 -8.70 -7.78
N VAL A 103 -4.72 -8.17 -6.75
CA VAL A 103 -4.06 -7.85 -5.48
C VAL A 103 -4.05 -9.11 -4.60
N ARG A 104 -2.90 -9.46 -4.03
CA ARG A 104 -2.73 -10.49 -3.00
C ARG A 104 -2.23 -9.80 -1.73
N ALA A 105 -3.14 -9.54 -0.80
CA ALA A 105 -2.85 -8.79 0.41
C ALA A 105 -2.65 -9.74 1.60
N THR A 106 -1.53 -9.60 2.30
CA THR A 106 -1.26 -10.30 3.56
C THR A 106 -1.55 -9.40 4.74
N ASN A 107 -2.36 -9.91 5.68
CA ASN A 107 -2.70 -9.21 6.91
C ASN A 107 -1.58 -9.35 7.95
N SER A 108 -0.79 -8.30 8.13
CA SER A 108 0.22 -8.21 9.19
C SER A 108 -0.14 -7.13 10.22
N SER A 109 -1.41 -6.70 10.28
CA SER A 109 -1.84 -5.56 11.09
C SER A 109 -2.08 -5.88 12.57
N GLY A 110 -2.09 -7.16 12.94
CA GLY A 110 -2.46 -7.61 14.29
C GLY A 110 -3.96 -7.59 14.58
N HIS A 111 -4.80 -7.17 13.62
CA HIS A 111 -6.26 -7.15 13.73
C HIS A 111 -6.91 -7.93 12.59
N PRO A 112 -8.01 -8.67 12.83
CA PRO A 112 -8.73 -9.33 11.77
C PRO A 112 -9.38 -8.32 10.83
N TRP A 113 -9.35 -8.57 9.52
CA TRP A 113 -10.08 -7.77 8.54
C TRP A 113 -11.44 -8.41 8.26
N VAL A 114 -12.51 -7.61 8.26
CA VAL A 114 -13.89 -8.06 7.97
C VAL A 114 -14.47 -7.43 6.71
N GLU A 115 -13.90 -6.31 6.27
CA GLU A 115 -14.13 -5.75 4.94
C GLU A 115 -12.78 -5.33 4.35
N PHE A 116 -12.77 -5.18 3.02
CA PHE A 116 -11.66 -4.55 2.31
C PHE A 116 -12.23 -3.63 1.24
N GLU A 117 -11.83 -2.37 1.26
CA GLU A 117 -12.30 -1.36 0.33
C GLU A 117 -11.18 -0.91 -0.62
N PHE A 118 -11.57 -0.69 -1.87
CA PHE A 118 -10.76 -0.06 -2.90
C PHE A 118 -11.45 1.19 -3.40
N GLU A 119 -10.70 2.26 -3.63
CA GLU A 119 -11.17 3.47 -4.29
C GLU A 119 -10.13 3.96 -5.31
N LEU A 120 -10.60 4.31 -6.50
CA LEU A 120 -9.78 4.93 -7.53
C LEU A 120 -9.76 6.44 -7.36
N GLN A 121 -8.61 7.05 -7.67
CA GLN A 121 -8.44 8.51 -7.65
C GLN A 121 -7.56 8.94 -8.82
N GLU A 122 -8.07 9.81 -9.71
CA GLU A 122 -7.23 10.50 -10.70
C GLU A 122 -6.30 11.52 -10.00
N GLN A 123 -6.86 12.26 -9.05
CA GLN A 123 -6.14 13.20 -8.19
C GLN A 123 -6.08 12.68 -6.76
N MET A 124 -4.88 12.68 -6.17
CA MET A 124 -4.67 12.21 -4.80
C MET A 124 -5.62 12.90 -3.81
N HIS A 125 -6.28 12.08 -2.98
CA HIS A 125 -7.30 12.45 -2.00
C HIS A 125 -8.61 13.01 -2.56
N VAL A 126 -8.84 12.86 -3.86
CA VAL A 126 -10.11 13.18 -4.51
C VAL A 126 -10.69 11.87 -5.07
N PRO A 127 -11.81 11.38 -4.52
CA PRO A 127 -12.49 10.22 -5.07
C PRO A 127 -12.79 10.42 -6.56
N SER A 128 -12.43 9.43 -7.37
CA SER A 128 -12.73 9.43 -8.80
C SER A 128 -14.24 9.36 -9.01
N ASP A 129 -14.74 10.08 -10.01
CA ASP A 129 -16.13 10.03 -10.46
C ASP A 129 -16.23 9.75 -11.96
N TYR A 130 -17.45 9.54 -12.45
CA TYR A 130 -17.70 9.25 -13.88
C TYR A 130 -17.04 10.24 -14.87
N GLY A 131 -16.81 11.50 -14.46
CA GLY A 131 -16.33 12.56 -15.32
C GLY A 131 -14.82 12.54 -15.58
N ASP A 132 -14.03 11.86 -14.75
CA ASP A 132 -12.57 11.84 -14.88
C ASP A 132 -12.04 10.74 -15.81
N GLY A 133 -12.84 9.70 -16.07
CA GLY A 133 -12.52 8.60 -16.98
C GLY A 133 -11.79 7.42 -16.34
N LEU A 134 -11.62 7.39 -15.02
CA LEU A 134 -11.05 6.28 -14.27
C LEU A 134 -12.19 5.43 -13.67
N SER A 135 -12.14 4.10 -13.81
CA SER A 135 -13.19 3.25 -13.22
C SER A 135 -12.80 1.80 -13.00
N PHE A 136 -13.56 1.10 -12.15
CA PHE A 136 -13.55 -0.38 -12.07
C PHE A 136 -14.40 -1.01 -13.19
N TYR A 137 -14.20 -0.54 -14.43
CA TYR A 137 -14.88 -1.01 -15.65
C TYR A 137 -16.39 -0.75 -15.68
N GLN A 138 -16.78 0.52 -15.51
CA GLN A 138 -18.18 0.96 -15.61
C GLN A 138 -18.92 0.64 -16.93
N PRO A 139 -18.32 0.74 -18.14
CA PRO A 139 -19.10 0.61 -19.37
C PRO A 139 -19.48 -0.84 -19.74
N GLY A 140 -19.03 -1.85 -18.99
CA GLY A 140 -19.10 -3.25 -19.39
C GLY A 140 -19.72 -4.21 -18.36
N ASP A 141 -19.91 -5.45 -18.80
CA ASP A 141 -20.40 -6.53 -17.94
C ASP A 141 -19.29 -7.02 -17.01
N LYS A 142 -19.48 -6.81 -15.70
CA LYS A 142 -18.52 -7.19 -14.66
C LYS A 142 -18.64 -8.66 -14.21
N ARG A 143 -19.57 -9.44 -14.79
CA ARG A 143 -19.80 -10.83 -14.38
C ARG A 143 -18.56 -11.68 -14.55
N GLY A 144 -18.06 -12.19 -13.42
CA GLY A 144 -16.95 -13.14 -13.39
C GLY A 144 -15.57 -12.53 -13.55
N ILE A 145 -15.43 -11.20 -13.68
CA ILE A 145 -14.13 -10.51 -13.73
C ILE A 145 -13.77 -9.85 -12.40
N ILE A 146 -14.76 -9.48 -11.57
CA ILE A 146 -14.54 -9.06 -10.18
C ILE A 146 -14.73 -10.27 -9.26
N ARG A 147 -13.69 -10.62 -8.50
CA ARG A 147 -13.69 -11.78 -7.60
C ARG A 147 -12.80 -11.51 -6.39
N SER A 148 -13.00 -12.28 -5.33
CA SER A 148 -12.05 -12.33 -4.22
C SER A 148 -11.90 -13.73 -3.64
N THR A 149 -10.82 -13.92 -2.89
CA THR A 149 -10.70 -15.01 -1.92
C THR A 149 -10.72 -14.41 -0.52
N GLY A 150 -11.43 -15.07 0.39
CA GLY A 150 -11.55 -14.64 1.79
C GLY A 150 -12.77 -13.74 2.10
N TYR A 151 -13.45 -13.23 1.07
CA TYR A 151 -14.69 -12.46 1.17
C TYR A 151 -15.79 -13.11 0.30
N GLY A 152 -17.02 -13.16 0.80
CA GLY A 152 -18.13 -13.82 0.13
C GLY A 152 -18.84 -12.96 -0.92
N THR A 153 -18.80 -11.63 -0.76
CA THR A 153 -19.51 -10.68 -1.63
C THR A 153 -18.67 -9.44 -1.90
N TYR A 154 -19.06 -8.68 -2.93
CA TYR A 154 -18.58 -7.33 -3.17
C TYR A 154 -19.75 -6.41 -3.55
N ASN A 155 -19.57 -5.11 -3.36
CA ASN A 155 -20.47 -4.06 -3.82
C ASN A 155 -19.64 -2.94 -4.46
N ASP A 156 -20.05 -2.47 -5.63
CA ASP A 156 -19.45 -1.38 -6.39
C ASP A 156 -20.46 -0.27 -6.75
N ASN A 157 -21.68 -0.32 -6.18
CA ASN A 157 -22.72 0.69 -6.38
C ASN A 157 -22.50 1.92 -5.49
N PHE A 158 -21.40 2.64 -5.71
CA PHE A 158 -20.99 3.81 -4.91
C PHE A 158 -21.08 5.12 -5.69
N GLU A 159 -22.07 5.24 -6.57
CA GLU A 159 -22.27 6.44 -7.40
C GLU A 159 -22.30 7.74 -6.56
N PRO A 160 -21.57 8.79 -6.98
CA PRO A 160 -20.87 8.92 -8.26
C PRO A 160 -19.45 8.33 -8.29
N TYR A 161 -18.99 7.72 -7.19
CA TYR A 161 -17.57 7.41 -6.98
C TYR A 161 -17.16 6.00 -7.41
N ASP A 162 -15.95 5.90 -7.94
CA ASP A 162 -15.33 4.63 -8.29
C ASP A 162 -14.72 3.95 -7.07
N ARG A 163 -15.61 3.29 -6.32
CA ARG A 163 -15.32 2.56 -5.09
C ARG A 163 -15.89 1.15 -5.13
N MET A 164 -15.20 0.22 -4.50
CA MET A 164 -15.62 -1.17 -4.37
C MET A 164 -15.30 -1.70 -2.97
N VAL A 165 -16.25 -2.40 -2.35
CA VAL A 165 -16.09 -2.98 -1.00
C VAL A 165 -16.35 -4.48 -1.04
N PHE A 166 -15.41 -5.27 -0.53
CA PHE A 166 -15.53 -6.70 -0.31
C PHE A 166 -15.95 -7.00 1.12
N ARG A 167 -16.91 -7.90 1.32
CA ARG A 167 -17.57 -8.20 2.60
C ARG A 167 -17.85 -9.70 2.79
N ASP A 168 -18.50 -10.04 3.89
CA ASP A 168 -18.88 -11.41 4.25
C ASP A 168 -17.67 -12.33 4.34
N GLY A 169 -16.62 -11.83 4.99
CA GLY A 169 -15.32 -12.47 5.09
C GLY A 169 -14.64 -12.17 6.43
N LYS A 170 -13.57 -12.91 6.70
CA LYS A 170 -12.67 -12.64 7.82
C LYS A 170 -11.26 -13.09 7.49
N ILE A 171 -10.31 -12.16 7.53
CA ILE A 171 -8.88 -12.44 7.34
C ILE A 171 -8.17 -12.23 8.67
N ASP A 172 -7.81 -13.33 9.34
CA ASP A 172 -7.04 -13.26 10.58
C ASP A 172 -5.60 -12.78 10.34
N PRO A 173 -4.93 -12.18 11.34
CA PRO A 173 -3.53 -11.81 11.23
C PRO A 173 -2.64 -13.00 10.83
N GLY A 174 -1.69 -12.76 9.92
CA GLY A 174 -0.81 -13.76 9.31
C GLY A 174 -1.40 -14.46 8.08
N PHE A 175 -2.69 -14.28 7.79
CA PHE A 175 -3.35 -14.83 6.59
C PHE A 175 -3.51 -13.76 5.51
N GLY A 176 -3.93 -14.18 4.31
CA GLY A 176 -4.11 -13.27 3.18
C GLY A 176 -5.43 -13.45 2.45
N ALA A 177 -5.78 -12.43 1.68
CA ALA A 177 -6.88 -12.40 0.73
C ALA A 177 -6.35 -12.09 -0.67
N SER A 178 -7.16 -12.38 -1.69
CA SER A 178 -6.90 -11.91 -3.04
C SER A 178 -8.12 -11.21 -3.62
N PHE A 179 -7.89 -10.25 -4.49
CA PHE A 179 -8.92 -9.47 -5.16
C PHE A 179 -8.56 -9.38 -6.63
N ASP A 180 -9.49 -9.75 -7.50
CA ASP A 180 -9.38 -9.65 -8.94
C ASP A 180 -10.35 -8.58 -9.42
N PHE A 181 -9.89 -7.61 -10.20
CA PHE A 181 -10.74 -6.60 -10.81
C PHE A 181 -10.06 -5.92 -11.99
N PRO A 182 -10.84 -5.42 -12.97
CA PRO A 182 -10.33 -4.54 -14.02
C PRO A 182 -10.14 -3.11 -13.52
N ILE A 183 -9.22 -2.38 -14.13
CA ILE A 183 -9.12 -0.91 -14.07
C ILE A 183 -9.16 -0.39 -15.50
N ALA A 184 -10.08 0.54 -15.75
CA ALA A 184 -10.18 1.32 -16.97
C ALA A 184 -9.69 2.74 -16.69
N ASP A 185 -8.70 3.21 -17.44
CA ASP A 185 -8.07 4.53 -17.31
C ASP A 185 -8.15 5.27 -18.66
N PHE A 186 -9.12 6.19 -18.76
CA PHE A 186 -9.27 7.13 -19.87
C PHE A 186 -8.85 8.55 -19.45
N THR A 187 -8.15 8.68 -18.32
CA THR A 187 -7.76 9.98 -17.78
C THR A 187 -6.68 10.63 -18.67
N PRO A 188 -6.59 11.97 -18.72
CA PRO A 188 -5.46 12.66 -19.33
C PRO A 188 -4.17 12.55 -18.51
N LYS A 189 -4.22 11.94 -17.30
CA LYS A 189 -3.08 11.84 -16.39
C LYS A 189 -2.30 10.56 -16.65
N ARG A 190 -1.00 10.59 -16.31
CA ARG A 190 -0.14 9.41 -16.36
C ARG A 190 0.02 8.73 -15.01
N VAL A 191 -0.53 9.33 -13.97
CA VAL A 191 -0.43 8.86 -12.58
C VAL A 191 -1.84 8.92 -12.03
N PHE A 192 -2.27 7.81 -11.44
CA PHE A 192 -3.50 7.71 -10.67
C PHE A 192 -3.24 6.81 -9.47
N TYR A 193 -4.23 6.73 -8.58
CA TYR A 193 -4.05 6.11 -7.28
C TYR A 193 -5.12 5.08 -7.01
N LEU A 194 -4.73 4.04 -6.28
CA LEU A 194 -5.63 3.04 -5.73
C LEU A 194 -5.52 3.09 -4.21
N VAL A 195 -6.54 3.65 -3.56
CA VAL A 195 -6.69 3.61 -2.10
C VAL A 195 -7.13 2.21 -1.70
N GLN A 196 -6.51 1.69 -0.64
CA GLN A 196 -6.75 0.36 -0.09
C GLN A 196 -7.03 0.48 1.41
N GLU A 197 -8.18 0.00 1.85
CA GLU A 197 -8.63 0.15 3.23
C GLU A 197 -9.14 -1.19 3.78
N PRO A 198 -8.30 -1.91 4.56
CA PRO A 198 -8.78 -3.03 5.37
C PRO A 198 -9.58 -2.49 6.58
N ARG A 199 -10.73 -3.10 6.87
CA ARG A 199 -11.58 -2.71 8.01
C ARG A 199 -11.63 -3.77 9.08
N ILE A 200 -11.64 -3.34 10.33
CA ILE A 200 -11.80 -4.18 11.52
C ILE A 200 -13.28 -4.24 11.95
N PRO A 201 -13.71 -5.24 12.71
CA PRO A 201 -15.06 -5.25 13.29
C PRO A 201 -15.33 -3.96 14.07
N SER A 202 -16.46 -3.30 13.80
CA SER A 202 -16.95 -2.22 14.65
C SER A 202 -17.25 -2.78 16.04
N SER A 203 -16.68 -2.18 17.07
CA SER A 203 -16.97 -2.48 18.49
C SER A 203 -18.37 -2.08 18.90
#